data_AF-A0A7C7VY52-F1
#
_entry.id   AF-A0A7C7VY52-F1
#
_cell.length_a   1.000
_cell.length_b   1.000
_cell.length_c   1.000
_cell.angle_alpha   90.00
_cell.angle_beta   90.00
_cell.angle_gamma   90.00
#
_symmetry.space_group_name_H-M   'P 1'
#
loop_
_entity.id
_entity.type
_entity.pdbx_description
1 polymer ?
#
loop_
_entity_poly.entity_id
_entity_poly.type
_entity_poly.pdbx_seq_one_letter_code
_entity_poly.pdbx_strand_id
1 'polypeptide(L)'
;MNTWSKEVRLIAFLASALFGVAMVWYFRAAIGPLAVAALLAYVMSPMVDYLKQRTRLSHTSSVLVVYFITLFIILAIPAILTPVIYNQIQSMNLDLADMIRAYTEFANTPIYIVHWTFYPQQFLPSIPDSSANFLNPLAEFTLHAFEIVSTNAIWVLVIIVTIFYMLKDGYRLAPWLIRATPPAYQNDAQRLYHKLRRVWADYLRSQLIFMLVVGVVDSIVWVAIGLPGAI
;
A
#
# COMPACT_ATOMS: atom_id res chain seq x y z
N MET A 1 20.02 -45.30 27.85
CA MET A 1 20.30 -44.16 26.95
C MET A 1 19.72 -42.89 27.55
N ASN A 2 20.60 -42.02 28.04
CA ASN A 2 20.44 -40.68 28.63
C ASN A 2 19.04 -40.17 28.98
N THR A 3 18.59 -40.48 30.20
CA THR A 3 17.53 -39.73 30.88
C THR A 3 18.14 -38.47 31.50
N TRP A 4 18.17 -37.39 30.74
CA TRP A 4 18.49 -36.06 31.26
C TRP A 4 17.63 -35.76 32.49
N SER A 5 18.22 -35.23 33.58
CA SER A 5 17.45 -34.86 34.76
C SER A 5 16.42 -33.77 34.40
N LYS A 6 15.28 -33.76 35.09
CA LYS A 6 14.19 -32.79 34.83
C LYS A 6 14.70 -31.34 34.88
N GLU A 7 15.66 -31.07 35.75
CA GLU A 7 16.33 -29.78 35.91
C GLU A 7 17.12 -29.39 34.67
N VAL A 8 17.92 -30.29 34.10
CA VAL A 8 18.72 -29.98 32.89
C VAL A 8 17.82 -29.77 31.67
N ARG A 9 16.72 -30.52 31.57
CA ARG A 9 15.74 -30.33 30.49
C ARG A 9 15.00 -28.99 30.62
N LEU A 10 14.69 -28.56 31.86
CA LEU A 10 14.10 -27.25 32.14
C LEU A 10 15.09 -26.11 31.82
N ILE A 11 16.34 -26.22 32.24
CA ILE A 11 17.39 -25.24 31.97
C ILE A 11 17.65 -25.12 30.46
N ALA A 12 17.75 -26.24 29.75
CA ALA A 12 17.91 -26.24 28.30
C ALA A 12 16.71 -25.59 27.58
N PHE A 13 15.49 -25.86 28.05
CA PHE A 13 14.28 -25.22 27.50
C PHE A 13 14.27 -23.72 27.77
N LEU A 14 14.59 -23.29 28.99
CA LEU A 14 14.65 -21.87 29.38
C LEU A 14 15.76 -21.13 28.62
N ALA A 15 16.94 -21.74 28.48
CA ALA A 15 18.04 -21.18 27.72
C ALA A 15 17.69 -21.06 26.22
N SER A 16 17.04 -22.07 25.64
CA SER A 16 16.51 -22.03 24.28
C SER A 16 15.46 -20.93 24.10
N ALA A 17 14.52 -20.81 25.04
CA ALA A 17 13.49 -19.78 25.00
C ALA A 17 14.10 -18.38 25.13
N LEU A 18 15.03 -18.17 26.06
CA LEU A 18 15.75 -16.91 26.26
C LEU A 18 16.56 -16.53 25.03
N PHE A 19 17.27 -17.49 24.42
CA PHE A 19 18.00 -17.27 23.17
C PHE A 19 17.05 -16.87 22.02
N GLY A 20 15.90 -17.53 21.92
CA GLY A 20 14.86 -17.17 20.94
C GLY A 20 14.36 -15.74 21.13
N VAL A 21 14.03 -15.36 22.37
CA VAL A 21 13.59 -13.99 22.70
C VAL A 21 14.70 -12.98 22.41
N ALA A 22 15.95 -13.29 22.74
CA ALA A 22 17.10 -12.42 22.48
C ALA A 22 17.34 -12.23 20.97
N MET A 23 17.21 -13.29 20.15
CA MET A 23 17.27 -13.16 18.70
C MET A 23 16.13 -12.29 18.17
N VAL A 24 14.89 -12.51 18.60
CA VAL A 24 13.75 -11.69 18.16
C VAL A 24 13.96 -10.23 18.54
N TRP A 25 14.47 -9.96 19.74
CA TRP A 25 14.77 -8.60 20.18
C TRP A 25 15.88 -7.94 19.35
N TYR A 26 16.93 -8.68 19.02
CA TYR A 26 18.04 -8.19 18.19
C TYR A 26 17.60 -7.93 16.75
N PHE A 27 16.83 -8.84 16.14
CA PHE A 27 16.38 -8.74 14.75
C PHE A 27 15.05 -8.00 14.57
N ARG A 28 14.47 -7.42 15.64
CA ARG A 28 13.14 -6.79 15.60
C ARG A 28 12.97 -5.75 14.50
N ALA A 29 14.04 -5.01 14.18
CA ALA A 29 14.02 -3.99 13.13
C ALA A 29 13.82 -4.58 11.72
N ALA A 30 14.29 -5.81 11.49
CA ALA A 30 14.14 -6.50 10.21
C ALA A 30 12.78 -7.21 10.07
N ILE A 31 12.09 -7.51 11.19
CA ILE A 31 10.83 -8.26 11.18
C ILE A 31 9.76 -7.55 10.35
N GLY A 32 9.61 -6.23 10.50
CA GLY A 32 8.64 -5.44 9.74
C GLY A 32 8.87 -5.53 8.22
N PRO A 33 10.04 -5.14 7.72
CA PRO A 33 10.42 -5.28 6.31
C PRO A 33 10.25 -6.71 5.76
N LEU A 34 10.69 -7.72 6.52
CA LEU A 34 10.55 -9.14 6.14
C LEU A 34 9.08 -9.55 6.03
N ALA A 35 8.23 -9.11 6.95
CA ALA A 35 6.80 -9.41 6.94
C ALA A 35 6.10 -8.75 5.74
N VAL A 36 6.42 -7.48 5.45
CA VAL A 36 5.90 -6.77 4.27
C VAL A 36 6.34 -7.47 2.97
N ALA A 37 7.61 -7.83 2.87
CA ALA A 37 8.13 -8.56 1.72
C ALA A 37 7.47 -9.95 1.55
N ALA A 38 7.24 -10.67 2.65
CA ALA A 38 6.55 -11.95 2.64
C ALA A 38 5.10 -11.81 2.15
N LEU A 39 4.40 -10.79 2.63
CA LEU A 39 3.03 -10.50 2.20
C LEU A 39 2.99 -10.18 0.71
N LEU A 40 3.87 -9.29 0.23
CA LEU A 40 3.94 -8.92 -1.19
C LEU A 40 4.32 -10.11 -2.08
N ALA A 41 5.33 -10.89 -1.69
CA ALA A 41 5.70 -12.11 -2.42
C ALA A 41 4.54 -13.12 -2.47
N TYR A 42 3.76 -13.24 -1.40
CA TYR A 42 2.58 -14.08 -1.37
C TYR A 42 1.47 -13.59 -2.32
N VAL A 43 1.22 -12.27 -2.38
CA VAL A 43 0.30 -11.63 -3.35
C VAL A 43 0.77 -11.86 -4.80
N MET A 44 2.08 -11.84 -5.04
CA MET A 44 2.69 -12.03 -6.36
C MET A 44 2.76 -13.51 -6.79
N SER A 45 2.71 -14.47 -5.85
CA SER A 45 2.85 -15.90 -6.13
C SER A 45 1.83 -16.44 -7.14
N PRO A 46 0.52 -16.11 -7.08
CA PRO A 46 -0.45 -16.52 -8.10
C PRO A 46 -0.10 -16.04 -9.50
N MET A 47 0.50 -14.85 -9.64
CA MET A 47 0.93 -14.32 -10.93
C MET A 47 2.09 -15.14 -11.50
N VAL A 48 3.03 -15.58 -10.65
CA VAL A 48 4.14 -16.47 -11.05
C VAL A 48 3.60 -17.83 -11.48
N ASP A 49 2.70 -18.42 -10.70
CA ASP A 49 2.11 -19.72 -11.01
C ASP A 49 1.28 -19.65 -12.30
N TYR A 50 0.51 -18.58 -12.50
CA TYR A 50 -0.24 -18.34 -13.72
C TYR A 50 0.68 -18.21 -14.94
N LEU A 51 1.75 -17.41 -14.83
CA LEU A 51 2.72 -17.22 -15.90
C LEU A 51 3.43 -18.54 -16.23
N LYS A 52 3.85 -19.31 -15.22
CA LYS A 52 4.48 -20.63 -15.38
C LYS A 52 3.55 -21.68 -15.98
N GLN A 53 2.24 -21.60 -15.75
CA GLN A 53 1.28 -22.51 -16.37
C GLN A 53 0.99 -22.14 -17.82
N ARG A 54 0.98 -20.85 -18.15
CA ARG A 54 0.71 -20.34 -19.51
C ARG A 54 1.95 -20.34 -20.40
N THR A 55 3.14 -20.22 -19.82
CA THR A 55 4.42 -20.21 -20.53
C THR A 55 5.25 -21.41 -20.10
N ARG A 56 5.99 -22.05 -21.01
CA ARG A 56 6.89 -23.18 -20.67
C ARG A 56 8.19 -22.71 -19.96
N LEU A 57 8.13 -21.59 -19.24
CA LEU A 57 9.30 -20.98 -18.59
C LEU A 57 9.69 -21.74 -17.33
N SER A 58 10.99 -21.67 -17.00
CA SER A 58 11.48 -22.14 -15.70
C SER A 58 10.87 -21.33 -14.55
N HIS A 59 10.84 -21.91 -13.35
CA HIS A 59 10.33 -21.21 -12.16
C HIS A 59 11.05 -19.86 -11.95
N THR A 60 12.39 -19.87 -11.99
CA THR A 60 13.20 -18.65 -11.80
C THR A 60 12.92 -17.59 -12.87
N SER A 61 12.73 -17.99 -14.13
CA SER A 61 12.39 -17.06 -15.21
C SER A 61 11.02 -16.43 -14.99
N SER A 62 10.03 -17.22 -14.58
CA SER A 62 8.68 -16.73 -14.29
C SER A 62 8.69 -15.74 -13.12
N VAL A 63 9.46 -16.05 -12.06
CA VAL A 63 9.68 -15.17 -10.91
C VAL A 63 10.30 -13.84 -11.36
N LEU A 64 11.35 -13.88 -12.18
CA LEU A 64 12.05 -12.69 -12.65
C LEU A 64 11.13 -11.78 -13.47
N VAL A 65 10.37 -12.35 -14.39
CA VAL A 65 9.42 -11.60 -15.23
C VAL A 65 8.34 -10.93 -14.38
N VAL A 66 7.67 -11.68 -13.49
CA VAL A 66 6.62 -11.12 -12.63
C VAL A 66 7.20 -10.05 -11.70
N TYR A 67 8.39 -10.28 -11.16
CA TYR A 67 9.07 -9.33 -10.29
C TYR A 67 9.33 -7.99 -10.98
N PHE A 68 9.93 -7.99 -12.18
CA PHE A 68 10.19 -6.76 -12.91
C PHE A 68 8.92 -6.08 -13.42
N ILE A 69 7.93 -6.85 -13.88
CA ILE A 69 6.63 -6.27 -14.29
C ILE A 69 5.94 -5.60 -13.11
N THR A 70 5.95 -6.24 -11.94
CA THR A 70 5.31 -5.67 -10.73
C THR A 70 6.05 -4.42 -10.27
N LEU A 71 7.38 -4.45 -10.25
CA LEU A 71 8.19 -3.26 -9.93
C LEU A 71 7.91 -2.13 -10.92
N PHE A 72 7.82 -2.43 -12.21
CA PHE A 72 7.47 -1.46 -13.24
C PHE A 72 6.09 -0.86 -13.01
N ILE A 73 5.06 -1.67 -12.72
CA ILE A 73 3.69 -1.20 -12.43
C ILE A 73 3.67 -0.29 -11.19
N ILE A 74 4.35 -0.67 -10.12
CA ILE A 74 4.41 0.10 -8.87
C ILE A 74 5.05 1.48 -9.11
N LEU A 75 6.04 1.58 -9.98
CA LEU A 75 6.68 2.85 -10.33
C LEU A 75 5.89 3.66 -11.37
N ALA A 76 5.26 2.97 -12.33
CA ALA A 76 4.52 3.60 -13.43
C ALA A 76 3.20 4.23 -12.97
N ILE A 77 2.46 3.58 -12.07
CA ILE A 77 1.15 4.08 -11.61
C ILE A 77 1.28 5.48 -11.00
N PRO A 78 2.14 5.74 -9.99
CA PRO A 78 2.32 7.09 -9.46
C PRO A 78 2.87 8.06 -10.51
N ALA A 79 3.78 7.63 -11.38
CA ALA A 79 4.34 8.49 -12.42
C ALA A 79 3.29 9.00 -13.41
N ILE A 80 2.29 8.17 -13.73
CA ILE A 80 1.19 8.53 -14.64
C ILE A 80 0.07 9.27 -13.89
N LEU A 81 -0.29 8.84 -12.68
CA LEU A 81 -1.40 9.43 -11.93
C LEU A 81 -1.06 10.79 -11.32
N THR A 82 0.18 11.00 -10.87
CA THR A 82 0.61 12.28 -10.27
C THR A 82 0.30 13.48 -11.15
N PRO A 83 0.70 13.53 -12.44
CA PRO A 83 0.40 14.68 -13.29
C PRO A 83 -1.10 14.84 -13.57
N VAL A 84 -1.86 13.74 -13.69
CA VAL A 84 -3.32 13.79 -13.89
C VAL A 84 -3.99 14.44 -12.69
N ILE A 85 -3.68 13.97 -11.48
CA ILE A 85 -4.23 14.51 -10.24
C ILE A 85 -3.75 15.96 -10.05
N TYR A 86 -2.49 16.27 -10.36
CA TYR A 86 -1.96 17.63 -10.29
C TYR A 86 -2.74 18.60 -11.19
N ASN A 87 -2.93 18.24 -12.46
CA ASN A 87 -3.68 19.06 -13.41
C ASN A 87 -5.14 19.22 -12.98
N GLN A 88 -5.75 18.17 -12.42
CA GLN A 88 -7.12 18.20 -11.91
C GLN A 88 -7.26 19.16 -10.72
N ILE A 89 -6.32 19.15 -9.78
CA ILE A 89 -6.37 20.11 -8.65
C ILE A 89 -6.09 21.53 -9.14
N GLN A 90 -5.19 21.71 -10.11
CA GLN A 90 -4.93 23.02 -10.72
C GLN A 90 -6.16 23.60 -11.40
N SER A 91 -6.90 22.82 -12.20
CA SER A 91 -8.13 23.30 -12.84
C SER A 91 -9.20 23.67 -11.82
N MET A 92 -9.41 22.83 -10.80
CA MET A 92 -10.33 23.13 -9.70
C MET A 92 -9.94 24.42 -8.96
N ASN A 93 -8.64 24.69 -8.81
CA ASN A 93 -8.14 25.90 -8.16
C ASN A 93 -8.43 27.15 -9.01
N LEU A 94 -8.21 27.08 -10.32
CA LEU A 94 -8.55 28.15 -11.25
C LEU A 94 -10.07 28.44 -11.24
N ASP A 95 -10.90 27.39 -11.32
CA ASP A 95 -12.36 27.52 -11.27
C ASP A 95 -12.83 28.16 -9.95
N LEU A 96 -12.28 27.72 -8.82
CA LEU A 96 -12.58 28.30 -7.51
C LEU A 96 -12.13 29.77 -7.42
N ALA A 97 -10.94 30.09 -7.93
CA ALA A 97 -10.44 31.46 -7.95
C ALA A 97 -11.34 32.37 -8.80
N ASP A 98 -11.81 31.90 -9.94
CA ASP A 98 -12.74 32.64 -10.80
C ASP A 98 -14.12 32.80 -10.16
N MET A 99 -14.62 31.78 -9.43
CA MET A 99 -15.84 31.92 -8.62
C MET A 99 -15.69 32.97 -7.51
N ILE A 100 -14.54 33.00 -6.82
CA ILE A 100 -14.26 34.00 -5.77
C ILE A 100 -14.17 35.40 -6.38
N ARG A 101 -13.56 35.55 -7.56
CA ARG A 101 -13.50 36.82 -8.30
C ARG A 101 -14.89 37.30 -8.72
N ALA A 102 -15.70 36.43 -9.30
CA ALA A 102 -17.07 36.75 -9.67
C ALA A 102 -17.91 37.14 -8.45
N TYR A 103 -17.73 36.44 -7.32
CA TYR A 103 -18.38 36.78 -6.06
C TYR A 103 -17.95 38.16 -5.53
N THR A 104 -16.65 38.47 -5.54
CA THR A 104 -16.14 39.76 -5.07
C THR A 104 -16.55 40.91 -5.99
N GLU A 105 -16.58 40.70 -7.31
CA GLU A 105 -17.08 41.67 -8.27
C GLU A 105 -18.59 41.93 -8.08
N PHE A 106 -19.38 40.87 -7.88
CA PHE A 106 -20.80 41.00 -7.53
C PHE A 106 -21.00 41.71 -6.19
N ALA A 107 -20.16 41.41 -5.19
CA ALA A 107 -20.24 42.05 -3.88
C ALA A 107 -19.96 43.56 -3.98
N ASN A 108 -19.02 43.95 -4.84
CA ASN A 108 -18.55 45.32 -5.01
C ASN A 108 -19.38 46.14 -6.01
N THR A 109 -20.27 45.52 -6.77
CA THR A 109 -21.11 46.23 -7.75
C THR A 109 -22.31 46.89 -7.05
N PRO A 110 -22.42 48.23 -7.07
CA PRO A 110 -23.53 48.92 -6.45
C PRO A 110 -24.83 48.66 -7.24
N ILE A 111 -25.87 48.21 -6.54
CA ILE A 111 -27.19 48.01 -7.13
C ILE A 111 -28.03 49.26 -6.91
N TYR A 112 -28.43 49.90 -8.02
CA TYR A 112 -29.24 51.11 -7.99
C TYR A 112 -30.72 50.75 -8.06
N ILE A 113 -31.46 50.96 -6.97
CA ILE A 113 -32.92 50.82 -6.94
C ILE A 113 -33.52 52.20 -6.73
N VAL A 114 -33.97 52.81 -7.84
CA VAL A 114 -34.59 54.13 -7.89
C VAL A 114 -33.67 55.24 -7.31
N HIS A 115 -33.75 55.52 -6.00
CA HIS A 115 -32.95 56.54 -5.30
C HIS A 115 -32.01 55.97 -4.22
N TRP A 116 -31.97 54.64 -4.03
CA TRP A 116 -31.16 53.99 -3.00
C TRP A 116 -30.03 53.20 -3.64
N THR A 117 -28.81 53.38 -3.13
CA THR A 117 -27.63 52.61 -3.50
C THR A 117 -27.39 51.51 -2.46
N PHE A 118 -27.48 50.26 -2.89
CA PHE A 118 -27.13 49.11 -2.05
C PHE A 118 -25.76 48.58 -2.43
N TYR A 119 -24.93 48.33 -1.42
CA TYR A 119 -23.63 47.68 -1.56
C TYR A 119 -23.73 46.25 -0.98
N PRO A 120 -23.81 45.22 -1.83
CA PRO A 120 -23.97 43.84 -1.36
C PRO A 120 -22.84 43.38 -0.42
N GLN A 121 -21.63 43.93 -0.58
CA GLN A 121 -20.47 43.65 0.28
C GLN A 121 -20.71 43.88 1.78
N GLN A 122 -21.67 44.73 2.16
CA GLN A 122 -22.00 45.00 3.57
C GLN A 122 -22.77 43.84 4.24
N PHE A 123 -23.40 42.97 3.45
CA PHE A 123 -24.22 41.85 3.91
C PHE A 123 -23.62 40.49 3.55
N LEU A 124 -22.63 40.48 2.65
CA LEU A 124 -21.96 39.29 2.16
C LEU A 124 -20.69 39.01 2.97
N PRO A 125 -20.46 37.77 3.44
CA PRO A 125 -19.23 37.41 4.15
C PRO A 125 -18.02 37.53 3.20
N SER A 126 -16.89 38.01 3.73
CA SER A 126 -15.62 37.98 3.00
C SER A 126 -15.13 36.53 2.89
N ILE A 127 -14.73 36.13 1.68
CA ILE A 127 -14.11 34.83 1.44
C ILE A 127 -12.59 35.04 1.50
N PRO A 128 -11.86 34.38 2.43
CA PRO A 128 -10.41 34.45 2.45
C PRO A 128 -9.82 33.84 1.17
N ASP A 129 -8.78 34.46 0.61
CA ASP A 129 -7.98 33.93 -0.51
C ASP A 129 -7.24 32.65 -0.08
N SER A 130 -7.96 31.53 -0.07
CA SER A 130 -7.46 30.21 0.34
C SER A 130 -7.08 29.34 -0.86
N SER A 131 -7.23 29.87 -2.08
CA SER A 131 -6.95 29.19 -3.35
C SER A 131 -5.53 28.60 -3.39
N ALA A 132 -4.53 29.29 -2.83
CA ALA A 132 -3.14 28.80 -2.83
C ALA A 132 -2.90 27.49 -2.04
N ASN A 133 -3.78 27.10 -1.12
CA ASN A 133 -3.51 25.99 -0.18
C ASN A 133 -3.93 24.61 -0.69
N PHE A 134 -4.69 24.51 -1.79
CA PHE A 134 -5.23 23.23 -2.27
C PHE A 134 -4.18 22.30 -2.89
N LEU A 135 -3.02 22.83 -3.31
CA LEU A 135 -1.96 22.06 -3.96
C LEU A 135 -0.92 21.52 -2.97
N ASN A 136 -0.84 22.11 -1.78
CA ASN A 136 0.11 21.71 -0.73
C ASN A 136 0.02 20.21 -0.38
N PRO A 137 -1.18 19.59 -0.26
CA PRO A 137 -1.27 18.17 0.09
C PRO A 137 -0.62 17.22 -0.92
N LEU A 138 -0.68 17.53 -2.23
CA LEU A 138 -0.04 16.70 -3.27
C LEU A 138 1.49 16.85 -3.24
N ALA A 139 1.96 18.08 -3.08
CA ALA A 139 3.38 18.37 -2.97
C ALA A 139 3.96 17.72 -1.71
N GLU A 140 3.29 17.86 -0.56
CA GLU A 140 3.64 17.21 0.70
C GLU A 140 3.64 15.70 0.59
N PHE A 141 2.63 15.08 -0.05
CA PHE A 141 2.61 13.63 -0.27
C PHE A 141 3.81 13.16 -1.08
N THR A 142 4.14 13.88 -2.16
CA THR A 142 5.26 13.53 -3.05
C THR A 142 6.60 13.68 -2.32
N LEU A 143 6.78 14.77 -1.59
CA LEU A 143 7.99 15.03 -0.79
C LEU A 143 8.14 14.01 0.32
N HIS A 144 7.06 13.66 1.01
CA HIS A 144 7.06 12.67 2.09
C HIS A 144 7.34 11.26 1.55
N ALA A 145 6.80 10.89 0.39
CA ALA A 145 7.14 9.63 -0.27
C ALA A 145 8.64 9.56 -0.62
N PHE A 146 9.20 10.65 -1.14
CA PHE A 146 10.63 10.75 -1.43
C PHE A 146 11.48 10.68 -0.17
N GLU A 147 11.06 11.35 0.91
CA GLU A 147 11.71 11.32 2.21
C GLU A 147 11.71 9.90 2.82
N ILE A 148 10.58 9.19 2.79
CA ILE A 148 10.50 7.80 3.26
C ILE A 148 11.50 6.94 2.51
N VAL A 149 11.54 7.04 1.18
CA VAL A 149 12.44 6.24 0.34
C VAL A 149 13.90 6.61 0.58
N SER A 150 14.22 7.90 0.75
CA SER A 150 15.59 8.38 0.97
C SER A 150 16.11 7.97 2.35
N THR A 151 15.36 8.28 3.41
CA THR A 151 15.75 7.98 4.79
C THR A 151 15.76 6.48 5.08
N ASN A 152 14.86 5.71 4.45
CA ASN A 152 14.74 4.26 4.64
C ASN A 152 15.26 3.45 3.45
N ALA A 153 16.14 4.01 2.61
CA ALA A 153 16.59 3.39 1.37
C ALA A 153 17.11 1.95 1.57
N ILE A 154 17.85 1.72 2.67
CA ILE A 154 18.36 0.39 3.02
C ILE A 154 17.20 -0.59 3.27
N TRP A 155 16.19 -0.20 4.03
CA TRP A 155 15.04 -1.07 4.32
C TRP A 155 14.16 -1.31 3.09
N VAL A 156 13.97 -0.29 2.26
CA VAL A 156 13.28 -0.44 0.96
C VAL A 156 14.02 -1.45 0.08
N LEU A 157 15.35 -1.35 0.00
CA LEU A 157 16.17 -2.31 -0.75
C LEU A 157 16.06 -3.71 -0.16
N VAL A 158 16.09 -3.85 1.17
CA VAL A 158 15.88 -5.12 1.86
C VAL A 158 14.52 -5.72 1.50
N ILE A 159 13.44 -4.94 1.48
CA ILE A 159 12.10 -5.41 1.09
C ILE A 159 12.13 -5.91 -0.35
N ILE A 160 12.63 -5.10 -1.29
CA ILE A 160 12.70 -5.40 -2.72
C ILE A 160 13.47 -6.70 -2.98
N VAL A 161 14.66 -6.84 -2.38
CA VAL A 161 15.49 -8.05 -2.50
C VAL A 161 14.82 -9.25 -1.83
N THR A 162 14.22 -9.06 -0.66
CA THR A 162 13.53 -10.14 0.07
C THR A 162 12.33 -10.65 -0.71
N ILE A 163 11.54 -9.79 -1.36
CA ILE A 163 10.43 -10.21 -2.22
C ILE A 163 10.94 -11.16 -3.29
N PHE A 164 12.04 -10.81 -3.98
CA PHE A 164 12.62 -11.67 -5.01
C PHE A 164 13.01 -13.04 -4.46
N TYR A 165 13.72 -13.09 -3.34
CA TYR A 165 14.13 -14.36 -2.72
C TYR A 165 12.94 -15.16 -2.20
N MET A 166 11.93 -14.52 -1.60
CA MET A 166 10.73 -15.22 -1.14
C MET A 166 9.88 -15.74 -2.29
N LEU A 167 9.82 -15.01 -3.41
CA LEU A 167 9.12 -15.46 -4.61
C LEU A 167 9.87 -16.62 -5.30
N LYS A 168 11.21 -16.57 -5.30
CA LYS A 168 12.06 -17.60 -5.90
C LYS A 168 12.15 -18.88 -5.07
N ASP A 169 12.41 -18.77 -3.77
CA ASP A 169 12.78 -19.88 -2.89
C ASP A 169 11.81 -20.06 -1.70
N GLY A 170 10.79 -19.21 -1.55
CA GLY A 170 9.87 -19.24 -0.42
C GLY A 170 9.05 -20.53 -0.31
N TYR A 171 8.86 -21.27 -1.41
CA TYR A 171 8.23 -22.60 -1.36
C TYR A 171 9.01 -23.61 -0.51
N ARG A 172 10.31 -23.37 -0.28
CA ARG A 172 11.16 -24.23 0.58
C ARG A 172 11.06 -23.87 2.06
N LEU A 173 10.65 -22.64 2.39
CA LEU A 173 10.59 -22.16 3.77
C LEU A 173 9.56 -22.91 4.61
N ALA A 174 8.35 -23.11 4.11
CA ALA A 174 7.29 -23.78 4.87
C ALA A 174 7.64 -25.25 5.21
N PRO A 175 8.10 -26.10 4.26
CA PRO A 175 8.56 -27.45 4.58
C PRO A 175 9.76 -27.49 5.52
N TRP A 176 10.64 -26.47 5.49
CA TRP A 176 11.75 -26.36 6.43
C TRP A 176 11.27 -26.05 7.84
N LEU A 177 10.33 -25.09 7.99
CA LEU A 177 9.72 -24.73 9.27
C LEU A 177 8.93 -25.90 9.89
N ILE A 178 8.19 -26.65 9.06
CA ILE A 178 7.44 -27.83 9.51
C ILE A 178 8.42 -28.91 10.02
N ARG A 179 9.55 -29.13 9.33
CA ARG A 179 10.58 -30.10 9.75
C ARG A 179 11.32 -29.70 11.02
N ALA A 180 11.44 -28.40 11.30
CA ALA A 180 11.99 -27.89 12.55
C ALA A 180 11.06 -28.13 13.76
N THR A 181 9.78 -28.42 13.52
CA THR A 181 8.80 -28.73 14.58
C THR A 181 9.02 -30.16 15.10
N PRO A 182 8.87 -30.43 16.42
CA PRO A 182 9.01 -31.77 16.97
C PRO A 182 8.14 -32.80 16.24
N PRO A 183 8.61 -34.04 16.02
CA PRO A 183 7.92 -35.04 15.19
C PRO A 183 6.45 -35.27 15.55
N ALA A 184 6.12 -35.20 16.85
CA ALA A 184 4.75 -35.37 17.34
C ALA A 184 3.76 -34.32 16.80
N TYR A 185 4.21 -33.10 16.49
CA TYR A 185 3.37 -31.98 16.08
C TYR A 185 3.53 -31.61 14.59
N GLN A 186 4.33 -32.35 13.82
CA GLN A 186 4.56 -32.02 12.40
C GLN A 186 3.28 -32.07 11.57
N ASN A 187 2.38 -33.02 11.86
CA ASN A 187 1.07 -33.11 11.23
C ASN A 187 0.21 -31.88 11.52
N ASP A 188 0.22 -31.40 12.76
CA ASP A 188 -0.53 -30.21 13.17
C ASP A 188 0.04 -28.95 12.54
N ALA A 189 1.37 -28.81 12.50
CA ALA A 189 2.05 -27.72 11.82
C ALA A 189 1.73 -27.68 10.32
N GLN A 190 1.71 -28.84 9.65
CA GLN A 190 1.31 -28.95 8.25
C GLN A 190 -0.17 -28.57 8.05
N ARG A 191 -1.07 -29.03 8.92
CA ARG A 191 -2.51 -28.66 8.88
C ARG A 191 -2.69 -27.15 9.07
N LEU A 192 -1.99 -26.57 10.05
CA LEU A 192 -2.02 -25.14 10.34
C LEU A 192 -1.52 -24.32 9.14
N TYR A 193 -0.40 -24.71 8.54
CA TYR A 193 0.13 -24.05 7.34
C TYR A 193 -0.89 -24.03 6.19
N HIS A 194 -1.55 -25.17 5.90
CA HIS A 194 -2.56 -25.22 4.84
C HIS A 194 -3.79 -24.37 5.17
N LYS A 195 -4.22 -24.36 6.43
CA LYS A 195 -5.35 -23.53 6.88
C LYS A 195 -5.03 -22.05 6.76
N LEU A 196 -3.86 -21.62 7.26
CA LEU A 196 -3.37 -20.25 7.12
C LEU A 196 -3.28 -19.85 5.66
N ARG A 197 -2.65 -20.68 4.81
CA ARG A 197 -2.54 -20.40 3.38
C ARG A 197 -3.90 -20.22 2.72
N ARG A 198 -4.92 -20.99 3.11
CA ARG A 198 -6.28 -20.83 2.58
C ARG A 198 -6.91 -19.51 3.01
N VAL A 199 -6.86 -19.21 4.31
CA VAL A 199 -7.41 -17.95 4.85
C VAL A 199 -6.77 -16.72 4.21
N TRP A 200 -5.44 -16.73 4.05
CA TRP A 200 -4.73 -15.64 3.38
C TRP A 200 -5.09 -15.52 1.90
N ALA A 201 -5.22 -16.63 1.17
CA ALA A 201 -5.63 -16.62 -0.22
C ALA A 201 -7.06 -16.06 -0.39
N ASP A 202 -7.99 -16.51 0.46
CA ASP A 202 -9.38 -16.07 0.43
C ASP A 202 -9.49 -14.57 0.80
N TYR A 203 -8.72 -14.11 1.80
CA TYR A 203 -8.66 -12.70 2.18
C TYR A 203 -8.13 -11.84 1.04
N LEU A 204 -7.01 -12.19 0.42
CA LEU A 204 -6.44 -11.42 -0.69
C LEU A 204 -7.36 -11.38 -1.90
N ARG A 205 -7.98 -12.51 -2.25
CA ARG A 205 -8.97 -12.55 -3.34
C ARG A 205 -10.16 -11.64 -3.04
N SER A 206 -10.65 -11.67 -1.80
CA SER A 206 -11.75 -10.80 -1.36
C SER A 206 -11.36 -9.33 -1.43
N GLN A 207 -10.15 -8.98 -0.99
CA GLN A 207 -9.64 -7.61 -1.03
C GLN A 207 -9.50 -7.08 -2.47
N LEU A 208 -9.00 -7.91 -3.40
CA LEU A 208 -8.88 -7.53 -4.81
C LEU A 208 -10.26 -7.31 -5.46
N ILE A 209 -11.23 -8.19 -5.19
CA ILE A 209 -12.61 -8.02 -5.67
C ILE A 209 -13.21 -6.75 -5.06
N PHE A 210 -12.99 -6.51 -3.77
CA PHE A 210 -13.46 -5.31 -3.09
C PHE A 210 -12.88 -4.04 -3.73
N MET A 211 -11.57 -3.98 -3.96
CA MET A 211 -10.91 -2.86 -4.65
C MET A 211 -11.49 -2.62 -6.05
N LEU A 212 -11.76 -3.70 -6.80
CA LEU A 212 -12.35 -3.59 -8.13
C LEU A 212 -13.79 -3.08 -8.08
N VAL A 213 -14.62 -3.62 -7.18
CA VAL A 213 -16.02 -3.20 -7.01
C VAL A 213 -16.09 -1.74 -6.59
N VAL A 214 -15.30 -1.33 -5.59
CA VAL A 214 -15.23 0.07 -5.14
C VAL A 214 -14.78 0.96 -6.29
N GLY A 215 -13.71 0.60 -7.00
CA GLY A 215 -13.22 1.39 -8.13
C GLY A 215 -14.26 1.56 -9.25
N VAL A 216 -15.00 0.50 -9.60
CA VAL A 216 -16.06 0.57 -10.62
C VAL A 216 -17.24 1.41 -10.15
N VAL A 217 -17.70 1.22 -8.91
CA VAL A 217 -18.81 1.97 -8.34
C VAL A 217 -18.46 3.45 -8.27
N ASP A 218 -17.30 3.80 -7.74
CA ASP A 218 -16.84 5.18 -7.62
C ASP A 218 -16.69 5.83 -9.00
N SER A 219 -16.17 5.09 -9.98
CA SER A 219 -16.08 5.57 -11.36
C SER A 219 -17.45 5.89 -11.96
N ILE A 220 -18.45 5.01 -11.75
CA ILE A 220 -19.83 5.26 -12.23
C ILE A 220 -20.42 6.48 -11.54
N VAL A 221 -20.22 6.62 -10.22
CA VAL A 221 -20.74 7.76 -9.45
C VAL A 221 -20.14 9.07 -9.95
N TRP A 222 -18.83 9.13 -10.20
CA TRP A 222 -18.17 10.34 -10.72
C TRP A 222 -18.62 10.70 -12.12
N VAL A 223 -18.78 9.73 -13.01
CA VAL A 223 -19.34 9.93 -14.35
C VAL A 223 -20.79 10.45 -14.26
N ALA A 224 -21.62 9.85 -13.38
CA ALA A 224 -23.03 10.21 -13.23
C ALA A 224 -23.23 11.62 -12.64
N ILE A 225 -22.35 12.06 -11.74
CA ILE A 225 -22.36 13.42 -11.18
C ILE A 225 -21.84 14.45 -12.20
N GLY A 226 -21.17 14.01 -13.28
CA GLY A 226 -20.65 14.89 -14.33
C GLY A 226 -19.43 15.69 -13.90
N LEU A 227 -18.66 15.18 -12.93
CA LEU A 227 -17.40 15.82 -12.51
C LEU A 227 -16.42 15.84 -13.70
N PRO A 228 -15.90 17.02 -14.10
CA PRO A 228 -14.90 17.10 -15.16
C PRO A 228 -13.63 16.39 -14.67
N GLY A 229 -13.20 15.34 -15.37
CA GLY A 229 -12.10 14.45 -14.96
C GLY A 229 -12.45 12.95 -15.02
N ALA A 230 -13.70 12.60 -15.35
CA ALA A 230 -14.13 11.22 -15.54
C ALA A 230 -13.75 10.66 -16.93
N ILE A 231 -12.45 10.70 -17.27
CA ILE A 231 -11.70 9.80 -18.18
C ILE A 231 -10.21 10.10 -18.08
#